data_AF-A0A836IMZ0-F1
#
_entry.id   AF-A0A836IMZ0-F1
#
_cell.length_a   1.000
_cell.length_b   1.000
_cell.length_c   1.000
_cell.angle_alpha   90.00
_cell.angle_beta   90.00
_cell.angle_gamma   90.00
#
_symmetry.space_group_name_H-M   'P 1'
#
loop_
_entity.id
_entity.type
_entity.pdbx_description
1 polymer ?
#
loop_
_entity_poly.entity_id
_entity_poly.type
_entity_poly.pdbx_seq_one_letter_code
_entity_poly.pdbx_strand_id
1 'polypeptide(L)' 'MGNNASSGGGAAPPQQHSPKTPSCKICCACPQERRARDECTLLKNVDECETEIAAFYACLLKEGFSAEAVNSLRKGTKTM' A
#
# COMPACT_ATOMS: atom_id res chain seq x y z
N MET A 1 -49.58 12.59 4.52
CA MET A 1 -48.56 11.67 5.04
C MET A 1 -48.13 10.77 3.88
N GLY A 2 -46.99 11.06 3.25
CA GLY A 2 -46.50 10.34 2.08
C GLY A 2 -45.29 9.48 2.42
N ASN A 3 -45.46 8.18 2.36
CA ASN A 3 -44.39 7.19 2.46
C ASN A 3 -43.76 6.97 1.07
N ASN A 4 -42.44 6.99 0.97
CA ASN A 4 -41.76 6.25 -0.09
C ASN A 4 -40.47 5.63 0.43
N ALA A 5 -40.51 4.31 0.52
CA ALA A 5 -39.36 3.45 0.65
C ALA A 5 -38.99 2.94 -0.75
N SER A 6 -37.75 3.18 -1.18
CA SER A 6 -36.98 2.34 -2.10
C SER A 6 -35.58 2.95 -2.28
N SER A 7 -34.49 2.26 -1.96
CA SER A 7 -33.92 1.04 -2.57
C SER A 7 -32.71 1.43 -3.43
N GLY A 8 -31.57 0.76 -3.21
CA GLY A 8 -30.34 0.87 -4.00
C GLY A 8 -29.16 1.24 -3.11
N GLY A 9 -28.35 0.33 -2.58
CA GLY A 9 -27.85 -0.87 -3.26
C GLY A 9 -26.69 -0.52 -4.20
N GLY A 10 -25.72 0.27 -3.73
CA GLY A 10 -24.48 0.55 -4.45
C GLY A 10 -23.45 -0.53 -4.19
N ALA A 11 -23.56 -1.66 -4.90
CA ALA A 11 -22.47 -2.60 -5.03
C ALA A 11 -21.33 -1.92 -5.82
N ALA A 12 -20.19 -1.73 -5.16
CA ALA A 12 -18.96 -1.28 -5.82
C ALA A 12 -18.55 -2.33 -6.88
N PRO A 13 -18.18 -1.92 -8.11
CA PRO A 13 -17.76 -2.85 -9.14
C PRO A 13 -16.44 -3.56 -8.74
N PRO A 14 -16.27 -4.85 -9.05
CA PRO A 14 -15.01 -5.54 -8.87
C PRO A 14 -13.96 -4.90 -9.80
N GLN A 15 -12.94 -4.32 -9.19
CA GLN A 15 -11.82 -3.71 -9.90
C GLN A 15 -11.11 -4.76 -10.74
N GLN A 16 -11.12 -4.50 -12.05
CA GLN A 16 -10.50 -5.27 -13.12
C GLN A 16 -8.99 -5.38 -12.89
N HIS A 17 -8.56 -6.57 -12.45
CA HIS A 17 -7.16 -6.95 -12.30
C HIS A 17 -6.57 -7.30 -13.68
N SER A 18 -6.35 -6.30 -14.52
CA SER A 18 -5.42 -6.45 -15.65
C SER A 18 -4.00 -6.55 -15.06
N PRO A 19 -3.12 -7.44 -15.57
CA PRO A 19 -1.72 -7.49 -15.16
C PRO A 19 -1.03 -6.23 -15.72
N LYS A 20 -1.20 -5.11 -15.03
CA LYS A 20 -0.60 -3.83 -15.40
C LYS A 20 0.83 -3.91 -14.92
N THR A 21 1.75 -3.82 -15.86
CA THR A 21 3.09 -3.30 -15.57
C THR A 21 2.93 -2.11 -14.62
N PRO A 22 3.68 -2.03 -13.50
CA PRO A 22 3.53 -0.95 -12.55
C PRO A 22 3.94 0.37 -13.23
N SER A 23 2.96 1.07 -13.81
CA SER A 23 3.15 2.36 -14.50
C SER A 23 3.44 3.48 -13.49
N CYS A 24 3.22 3.21 -12.20
CA CYS A 24 3.48 4.10 -11.08
C CYS A 24 4.77 3.70 -10.37
N LYS A 25 5.59 4.70 -10.00
CA LYS A 25 6.72 4.50 -9.09
C LYS A 25 6.25 3.87 -7.78
N ILE A 26 7.12 3.12 -7.09
CA ILE A 26 6.88 2.47 -5.77
C ILE A 26 6.20 3.41 -4.75
N CYS A 27 6.45 4.71 -4.83
CA CYS A 27 5.83 5.71 -3.98
C CYS A 27 4.30 5.82 -4.16
N CYS A 28 3.75 5.51 -5.33
CA CYS A 28 2.32 5.68 -5.64
C CYS A 28 1.50 4.39 -5.51
N ALA A 29 2.14 3.24 -5.33
CA ALA A 29 1.46 1.95 -5.22
C ALA A 29 0.77 1.77 -3.86
N CYS A 30 1.43 2.20 -2.78
CA CYS A 30 0.97 2.00 -1.41
C CYS A 30 1.12 3.29 -0.59
N PRO A 31 0.27 4.32 -0.81
CA PRO A 31 0.41 5.61 -0.15
C PRO A 31 0.16 5.54 1.36
N GLN A 32 -0.73 4.64 1.80
CA GLN A 32 -1.07 4.43 3.21
C GLN A 32 0.13 3.83 3.96
N GLU A 33 0.66 2.71 3.48
CA GLU A 33 1.76 2.00 4.13
C GLU A 33 3.08 2.79 4.03
N ARG A 34 3.29 3.53 2.93
CA ARG A 34 4.43 4.44 2.80
C ARG A 34 4.41 5.50 3.89
N ARG A 35 3.24 6.09 4.13
CA ARG A 35 3.05 7.14 5.13
C ARG A 35 3.26 6.58 6.54
N ALA A 36 2.69 5.42 6.84
CA ALA A 36 2.85 4.77 8.13
C ALA A 36 4.32 4.41 8.41
N ARG A 37 5.04 3.91 7.39
CA ARG A 37 6.50 3.72 7.47
C ARG A 37 7.24 5.03 7.71
N ASP A 38 6.99 6.06 6.90
CA ASP A 38 7.64 7.37 7.06
C ASP A 38 7.39 7.97 8.45
N GLU A 39 6.14 7.99 8.92
CA GLU A 39 5.76 8.46 10.26
C GLU A 39 6.48 7.64 11.33
N CYS A 40 6.49 6.31 11.22
CA CYS A 40 7.20 5.46 12.17
C CYS A 40 8.71 5.76 12.18
N THR A 41 9.35 5.86 11.02
CA THR A 41 10.79 6.15 10.93
C THR A 41 11.15 7.55 11.45
N LEU A 42 10.22 8.51 11.36
CA LEU A 42 10.38 9.85 11.93
C LEU A 42 10.22 9.88 13.45
N LEU A 43 9.32 9.06 14.02
CA LEU A 43 9.03 9.06 15.46
C LEU A 43 9.89 8.10 16.28
N LYS A 44 10.22 6.94 15.72
CA LYS A 44 10.87 5.83 16.42
C LYS A 44 12.29 5.67 15.92
N ASN A 45 12.53 4.69 15.05
CA ASN A 45 13.77 4.34 14.35
C ASN A 45 13.41 3.19 13.39
N VAL A 46 14.22 2.94 12.36
CA VAL A 46 13.92 1.91 11.35
C VAL A 46 13.73 0.51 11.95
N ASP A 47 14.46 0.16 13.01
CA ASP A 47 14.33 -1.14 13.69
C ASP A 47 13.00 -1.34 14.43
N GLU A 48 12.37 -0.28 14.97
CA GLU A 48 11.03 -0.39 15.57
C GLU A 48 9.92 -0.44 14.50
N CYS A 49 10.25 -0.05 13.27
CA CYS A 49 9.30 0.08 12.17
C CYS A 49 9.24 -1.15 11.25
N GLU A 50 9.82 -2.28 11.65
CA GLU A 50 9.80 -3.51 10.84
C GLU A 50 8.38 -3.95 10.47
N THR A 51 7.39 -3.71 11.34
CA THR A 51 5.96 -3.99 11.07
C THR A 51 5.43 -3.14 9.91
N GLU A 52 5.66 -1.82 9.95
CA GLU A 52 5.19 -0.88 8.93
C GLU A 52 5.93 -1.10 7.60
N ILE A 53 7.22 -1.39 7.69
CA ILE A 53 8.08 -1.74 6.56
C ILE A 53 7.58 -3.05 5.90
N ALA A 54 7.25 -4.07 6.69
CA ALA A 54 6.70 -5.32 6.19
C ALA A 54 5.33 -5.15 5.52
N ALA A 55 4.46 -4.31 6.10
CA ALA A 55 3.17 -3.97 5.50
C ALA A 55 3.33 -3.27 4.14
N PHE A 56 4.25 -2.31 4.04
CA PHE A 56 4.59 -1.63 2.79
C PHE A 56 5.08 -2.60 1.72
N TYR A 57 5.95 -3.55 2.08
CA TYR A 57 6.44 -4.57 1.15
C TYR A 57 5.37 -5.57 0.73
N ALA A 58 4.50 -6.00 1.64
CA ALA A 58 3.38 -6.86 1.31
C ALA A 58 2.43 -6.19 0.29
N CYS A 59 2.22 -4.89 0.41
CA CYS A 59 1.45 -4.12 -0.55
C CYS A 59 2.17 -4.02 -1.92
N LEU A 60 3.47 -3.74 -1.95
CA LEU A 60 4.24 -3.69 -3.20
C LEU A 60 4.23 -5.03 -3.96
N LEU A 61 4.34 -6.14 -3.24
CA LEU A 61 4.25 -7.48 -3.86
C LEU A 61 2.86 -7.74 -4.46
N LYS A 62 1.79 -7.27 -3.82
CA LYS A 62 0.42 -7.36 -4.34
C LYS A 62 0.20 -6.50 -5.58
N GLU A 63 0.84 -5.35 -5.63
CA GLU A 63 0.79 -4.42 -6.78
C GLU A 63 1.63 -4.89 -7.97
N GLY A 64 2.36 -6.02 -7.83
CA GLY A 64 3.15 -6.62 -8.91
C GLY A 64 4.60 -6.17 -8.98
N PHE A 65 5.13 -5.54 -7.93
CA PHE A 65 6.56 -5.28 -7.82
C PHE A 65 7.31 -6.56 -7.45
N SER A 66 8.49 -6.78 -8.05
CA SER A 66 9.31 -7.96 -7.78
C SER A 66 9.90 -7.94 -6.37
N ALA A 67 10.10 -9.13 -5.80
CA ALA A 67 10.75 -9.27 -4.49
C ALA A 67 12.14 -8.63 -4.42
N GLU A 68 12.85 -8.57 -5.55
CA GLU A 68 14.18 -7.96 -5.64
C GLU A 68 14.14 -6.42 -5.54
N ALA A 69 13.16 -5.79 -6.20
CA ALA A 69 12.92 -4.34 -6.09
C ALA A 69 12.53 -3.96 -4.66
N VAL A 70 11.68 -4.77 -4.04
CA VAL A 70 11.23 -4.64 -2.65
C VAL A 70 12.40 -4.80 -1.67
N ASN A 71 13.28 -5.79 -1.87
CA ASN A 71 14.43 -6.04 -1.01
C ASN A 71 15.49 -4.92 -1.10
N SER A 72 15.67 -4.34 -2.28
CA SER A 72 16.56 -3.19 -2.49
C SER A 72 16.12 -1.96 -1.68
N LEU A 73 14.81 -1.71 -1.57
CA LEU A 73 14.25 -0.67 -0.70
C LEU A 73 14.52 -0.95 0.78
N ARG A 74 14.41 -2.21 1.21
CA ARG A 74 14.67 -2.61 2.61
C ARG A 74 16.10 -2.34 3.01
N LYS A 75 17.05 -2.73 2.16
CA LYS A 75 18.47 -2.44 2.41
C LYS A 75 18.74 -0.95 2.50
N GLY A 76 18.18 -0.14 1.57
CA GLY A 76 18.34 1.32 1.62
C GLY A 76 17.82 1.94 2.92
N THR A 77 16.70 1.44 3.44
CA THR A 77 16.10 1.95 4.68
C THR A 77 16.92 1.57 5.93
N LYS A 78 17.62 0.43 5.93
CA LYS A 78 18.44 -0.05 7.06
C LYS A 78 19.89 0.46 7.04
N THR A 79 20.30 1.17 5.97
CA THR A 79 21.68 1.70 5.81
C THR A 79 21.78 3.19 6.15
N MET A 80 20.69 3.83 6.59
CA MET A 80 20.68 5.18 7.16
C MET A 80 20.69 5.11 8.68
#